data_AF-A0A7Z1KKI6-F1
#
_entry.id   AF-A0A7Z1KKI6-F1
#
_cell.length_a   1.000
_cell.length_b   1.000
_cell.length_c   1.000
_cell.angle_alpha   90.00
_cell.angle_beta   90.00
_cell.angle_gamma   90.00
#
_symmetry.space_group_name_H-M   'P 1'
#
loop_
_entity.id
_entity.type
_entity.pdbx_description
1 polymer ?
#
loop_
_entity_poly.entity_id
_entity_poly.type
_entity_poly.pdbx_seq_one_letter_code
_entity_poly.pdbx_strand_id
1 'polypeptide(L)' 'MNTKTRPSTLHWQPALQRLEEYVCGLDDIHQAIHIILRTPRGSDPHRPLFGSNLWRYIDY' A
#
# COMPACT_ATOMS: atom_id res chain seq x y z
N MET A 1 5.53 -10.73 7.06
CA MET A 1 4.13 -10.29 6.88
C MET A 1 3.24 -11.46 7.23
N ASN A 2 2.43 -11.33 8.27
CA ASN A 2 1.45 -12.33 8.66
C ASN A 2 0.16 -12.05 7.89
N THR A 3 0.00 -12.76 6.78
CA THR A 3 -1.20 -12.67 5.95
C THR A 3 -2.26 -13.67 6.42
N LYS A 4 -3.53 -13.37 6.13
CA LYS A 4 -4.68 -14.18 6.53
C LYS A 4 -5.58 -14.46 5.33
N THR A 5 -6.22 -15.62 5.29
CA THR A 5 -7.20 -15.98 4.25
C THR A 5 -8.56 -15.33 4.46
N ARG A 6 -8.78 -14.70 5.63
CA ARG A 6 -9.96 -13.89 5.95
C ARG A 6 -9.54 -12.69 6.81
N PRO A 7 -10.11 -11.50 6.59
CA PRO A 7 -9.83 -10.33 7.44
C PRO A 7 -10.18 -10.60 8.90
N SER A 8 -9.27 -10.27 9.82
CA SER A 8 -9.48 -10.45 11.26
C SER A 8 -9.75 -9.16 12.03
N THR A 9 -9.64 -8.02 11.36
CA THR A 9 -9.84 -6.67 11.91
C THR A 9 -10.74 -5.87 10.98
N LEU A 10 -11.38 -4.81 11.49
CA LEU A 10 -12.24 -3.95 10.69
C LEU A 10 -11.48 -3.31 9.51
N HIS A 11 -10.26 -2.83 9.77
CA HIS A 11 -9.37 -2.31 8.75
C HIS A 11 -8.47 -3.44 8.24
N TRP A 12 -8.49 -3.63 6.94
CA TRP A 12 -7.74 -4.67 6.22
C TRP A 12 -7.53 -4.24 4.77
N GLN A 13 -6.53 -4.84 4.13
CA GLN A 13 -6.26 -4.68 2.70
C GLN A 13 -5.92 -6.03 2.07
N PRO A 14 -6.13 -6.21 0.75
CA PRO A 14 -5.55 -7.35 0.03
C PRO A 14 -4.03 -7.34 0.18
N ALA A 15 -3.43 -8.51 0.40
CA ALA A 15 -1.98 -8.65 0.48
C ALA A 15 -1.37 -8.44 -0.91
N LEU A 16 -0.43 -7.50 -1.02
CA LEU A 16 0.30 -7.31 -2.27
C LEU A 16 1.09 -8.58 -2.63
N GLN A 17 1.04 -8.96 -3.91
CA GLN A 17 1.76 -10.12 -4.46
C GLN A 17 1.34 -11.49 -3.87
N ARG A 18 0.22 -11.56 -3.15
CA ARG A 18 -0.33 -12.82 -2.63
C ARG A 18 -1.82 -12.88 -2.91
N LEU A 19 -2.19 -13.78 -3.82
CA LEU A 19 -3.57 -13.95 -4.23
C LEU A 19 -4.41 -14.50 -3.07
N GLU A 20 -5.65 -14.00 -2.92
CA GLU A 20 -6.63 -14.45 -1.90
C GLU A 20 -6.19 -14.29 -0.44
N GLU A 21 -5.15 -13.51 -0.19
CA GLU A 21 -4.65 -13.19 1.15
C GLU A 21 -4.91 -11.72 1.51
N TYR A 22 -5.01 -11.46 2.81
CA TYR A 22 -5.27 -10.14 3.38
C TYR A 22 -4.24 -9.79 4.44
N VAL A 23 -3.88 -8.51 4.52
CA VAL A 23 -3.11 -7.92 5.61
C VAL A 23 -4.05 -7.18 6.57
N CYS A 24 -3.69 -7.16 7.85
CA CYS A 24 -4.49 -6.60 8.93
C CYS A 24 -3.55 -5.98 9.98
N GLY A 25 -4.06 -5.03 10.77
CA GLY A 25 -3.30 -4.45 11.88
C GLY A 25 -1.98 -3.81 11.44
N LEU A 26 -0.86 -4.22 12.04
CA LEU A 26 0.46 -3.63 11.74
C LEU A 26 0.91 -3.90 10.31
N ASP A 27 0.64 -5.10 9.77
CA ASP A 27 1.00 -5.44 8.39
C ASP A 27 0.21 -4.60 7.37
N ASP A 28 -1.03 -4.22 7.69
CA ASP A 28 -1.84 -3.29 6.88
C ASP A 28 -1.22 -1.88 6.85
N ILE A 29 -0.84 -1.35 8.03
CA ILE A 29 -0.15 -0.05 8.13
C ILE A 29 1.16 -0.06 7.34
N HIS A 30 1.97 -1.12 7.49
CA HIS A 30 3.23 -1.27 6.76
C HIS A 30 3.00 -1.29 5.25
N GLN A 31 2.00 -2.03 4.78
CA GLN A 31 1.65 -2.07 3.37
C GLN A 31 1.16 -0.71 2.86
N ALA A 32 0.29 -0.03 3.60
CA ALA A 32 -0.22 1.29 3.24
C ALA A 32 0.92 2.31 3.09
N ILE A 33 1.89 2.33 4.02
CA ILE A 33 3.08 3.17 3.93
C ILE A 33 3.85 2.88 2.64
N HIS A 34 4.12 1.60 2.33
CA HIS A 34 4.81 1.24 1.10
C HIS A 34 4.06 1.67 -0.16
N ILE A 35 2.73 1.52 -0.21
CA ILE A 35 1.93 1.97 -1.35
C ILE A 35 2.08 3.49 -1.53
N ILE A 36 1.91 4.28 -0.46
CA ILE A 36 1.98 5.74 -0.51
C ILE A 36 3.37 6.23 -0.96
N LEU A 37 4.43 5.66 -0.41
CA LEU A 37 5.80 6.10 -0.70
C LEU A 37 6.27 5.68 -2.09
N ARG A 38 5.82 4.53 -2.60
CA ARG A 38 6.28 3.98 -3.88
C ARG A 38 5.40 4.35 -5.07
N THR A 39 4.21 4.89 -4.84
CA THR A 39 3.33 5.38 -5.92
C THR A 39 3.75 6.80 -6.31
N PRO A 40 4.15 7.07 -7.56
CA PRO A 40 4.41 8.43 -8.02
C PRO A 40 3.14 9.28 -7.95
N ARG A 41 3.23 10.47 -7.34
CA ARG A 41 2.07 11.35 -7.26
C ARG A 41 1.54 11.70 -8.66
N GLY A 42 0.22 11.51 -8.86
CA GLY A 42 -0.44 11.76 -10.15
C GLY A 42 -0.47 10.56 -11.09
N SER A 43 0.08 9.41 -10.72
CA SER A 43 0.03 8.20 -11.56
C SER A 43 -1.33 7.52 -11.59
N ASP A 44 -2.20 7.76 -10.59
CA ASP A 44 -3.59 7.32 -10.59
C ASP A 44 -4.47 8.43 -11.22
N PRO A 45 -5.03 8.22 -12.44
CA PRO A 45 -5.87 9.22 -13.11
C PRO A 45 -7.12 9.61 -12.32
N HIS A 46 -7.66 8.69 -11.52
CA HIS A 46 -8.84 8.96 -10.69
C HIS A 46 -8.47 9.61 -9.35
N ARG A 47 -7.20 9.60 -8.96
CA ARG A 47 -6.68 10.19 -7.72
C ARG A 47 -5.36 10.95 -8.00
N PRO A 48 -5.40 12.07 -8.73
CA PRO A 48 -4.19 12.77 -9.15
C PRO A 48 -3.34 13.33 -8.00
N LEU A 49 -3.90 13.42 -6.79
CA LEU A 49 -3.18 13.87 -5.59
C LEU A 49 -2.62 12.72 -4.73
N PHE A 50 -2.96 11.47 -5.03
CA PHE A 50 -2.46 10.30 -4.29
C PHE A 50 -1.03 9.97 -4.67
N GLY A 51 -0.25 9.44 -3.72
CA GLY A 51 1.15 9.07 -3.88
C GLY A 51 2.14 10.13 -3.40
N SER A 52 3.41 9.94 -3.72
CA SER A 52 4.53 10.76 -3.24
C SER A 52 5.41 11.27 -4.39
N ASN A 53 6.07 12.40 -4.15
CA ASN A 53 7.08 12.98 -5.07
C ASN A 53 8.50 12.47 -4.79
N LEU A 54 8.66 11.45 -3.93
CA LEU A 54 9.97 10.95 -3.50
C LEU A 54 10.87 10.55 -4.68
N TRP A 55 10.29 9.98 -5.73
CA TRP A 55 11.02 9.60 -6.94
C TRP A 55 11.79 10.75 -7.59
N ARG A 56 11.39 12.01 -7.37
CA ARG A 56 12.05 13.20 -7.92
C ARG A 56 13.35 13.55 -7.20
N TYR A 57 13.63 12.90 -6.06
CA TYR A 57 14.79 13.16 -5.20
C TYR A 57 15.73 11.95 -5.11
N ILE A 58 15.43 10.86 -5.83
CA ILE A 58 16.35 9.73 -5.95
C ILE A 58 17.43 10.14 -6.96
N ASP A 59 18.70 9.94 -6.60
CA ASP A 59 19.87 10.27 -7.43
C ASP A 59 20.01 11.76 -7.81
N TYR A 60 19.49 12.66 -6.96
CA TYR A 60 19.65 14.13 -7.07
C TYR A 60 20.91 14.61 -6.36
#